data_AF-A0A2G9PDB2-F1
#
_entry.id   AF-A0A2G9PDB2-F1
#
_cell.length_a   1.000
_cell.length_b   1.000
_cell.length_c   1.000
_cell.angle_alpha   90.00
_cell.angle_beta   90.00
_cell.angle_gamma   90.00
#
_symmetry.space_group_name_H-M   'P 1'
#
loop_
_entity.id
_entity.type
_entity.pdbx_description
1 polymer ?
#
loop_
_entity_poly.entity_id
_entity_poly.type
_entity_poly.pdbx_seq_one_letter_code
_entity_poly.pdbx_strand_id
1 'polypeptide(L)'
;MGYLLKNRHLAPTHASTQFFPSEKDGLLIKKTPDIFVSGHTHKSGAAYFNNVLALSVSSWEGLTPYQEKFGNKPDHCKVPMFNLKTRQIKILDFETGQDGIKLSSEELK
;
A
#
# COMPACT_ATOMS: atom_id res chain seq x y z
N MET A 1 -4.63 0.23 6.06
CA MET A 1 -3.60 1.21 6.50
C MET A 1 -4.07 2.15 7.60
N GLY A 2 -5.32 2.64 7.61
CA GLY A 2 -5.81 3.57 8.65
C GLY A 2 -5.58 3.11 10.10
N TYR A 3 -5.64 1.80 10.38
CA TYR A 3 -5.30 1.25 11.69
C TYR A 3 -3.86 1.57 12.14
N LEU A 4 -2.88 1.42 11.26
CA LEU A 4 -1.46 1.73 11.57
C LEU A 4 -1.25 3.23 11.80
N LEU A 5 -1.87 4.06 10.97
CA LEU A 5 -1.83 5.52 11.10
C LEU A 5 -2.50 6.00 12.39
N LYS A 6 -3.63 5.40 12.79
CA LYS A 6 -4.33 5.69 14.06
C LYS A 6 -3.46 5.35 15.27
N ASN A 7 -2.78 4.20 15.24
CA ASN A 7 -1.88 3.77 16.32
C ASN A 7 -0.48 4.41 16.25
N ARG A 8 -0.18 5.18 15.20
CA ARG A 8 1.12 5.83 14.99
C ARG A 8 2.29 4.85 15.01
N HIS A 9 2.10 3.63 14.51
CA HIS A 9 3.12 2.59 14.54
C HIS A 9 2.97 1.62 13.35
N LEU A 10 4.08 1.19 12.75
CA LEU A 10 4.08 0.36 11.54
C LEU A 10 3.64 -1.10 11.77
N ALA A 11 3.83 -1.63 12.99
CA ALA A 11 3.37 -2.96 13.39
C ALA A 11 2.98 -3.02 14.90
N PRO A 12 1.87 -2.39 15.31
CA PRO A 12 1.56 -2.16 16.74
C PRO A 12 1.20 -3.41 17.52
N THR A 13 0.78 -4.48 16.84
CA THR A 13 0.37 -5.73 17.49
C THR A 13 1.62 -6.51 17.92
N HIS A 14 1.75 -6.77 19.23
CA HIS A 14 2.86 -7.55 19.76
C HIS A 14 2.87 -8.97 19.16
N ALA A 15 4.06 -9.45 18.80
CA ALA A 15 4.31 -10.79 18.22
C ALA A 15 3.60 -11.11 16.90
N SER A 16 2.94 -10.15 16.24
CA SER A 16 2.33 -10.38 14.92
C SER A 16 3.32 -10.39 13.76
N THR A 17 4.49 -9.77 13.96
CA THR A 17 5.61 -9.75 13.02
C THR A 17 6.91 -9.92 13.79
N GLN A 18 7.97 -10.32 13.10
CA GLN A 18 9.31 -10.31 13.68
C GLN A 18 9.75 -8.86 13.93
N PHE A 19 10.26 -8.61 15.13
CA PHE A 19 10.85 -7.33 15.49
C PHE A 19 12.15 -7.57 16.25
N PHE A 20 13.09 -6.63 16.11
CA PHE A 20 14.36 -6.69 16.80
C PHE A 20 14.22 -6.01 18.17
N PRO A 21 14.56 -6.69 19.28
CA PRO A 21 14.54 -6.07 20.60
C PRO A 21 15.60 -4.99 20.66
N SER A 22 15.17 -3.73 20.72
CA SER A 22 16.04 -2.57 20.80
C SER A 22 15.49 -1.59 21.82
N GLU A 23 16.37 -0.81 22.45
CA GLU A 23 15.96 0.23 23.40
C GLU A 23 15.10 1.33 22.75
N LYS A 24 15.27 1.53 21.43
CA LYS A 24 14.54 2.54 20.66
C LYS A 24 13.74 1.87 19.56
N ASP A 25 12.42 2.02 19.64
CA ASP A 25 11.51 1.55 18.61
C ASP A 25 11.59 2.43 17.34
N GLY A 26 12.09 1.82 16.26
CA GLY A 26 12.20 2.43 14.93
C GLY A 26 10.90 2.39 14.12
N LEU A 27 9.89 1.63 14.54
CA LEU A 27 8.61 1.48 13.84
C LEU A 27 7.57 2.52 14.26
N LEU A 28 7.90 3.34 15.26
CA LEU A 28 7.07 4.46 15.71
C LEU A 28 7.02 5.59 14.67
N ILE A 29 5.81 5.97 14.27
CA ILE A 29 5.54 7.09 13.36
C ILE A 29 5.55 8.39 14.17
N LYS A 30 6.75 8.99 14.33
CA LYS A 30 6.95 10.21 15.12
C LYS A 30 6.34 11.45 14.46
N LYS A 31 6.55 11.63 13.16
CA LYS A 31 6.00 12.73 12.36
C LYS A 31 4.85 12.22 11.49
N THR A 32 3.79 13.02 11.37
CA THR A 32 2.68 12.67 10.47
C THR A 32 3.18 12.71 9.02
N PRO A 33 3.04 11.61 8.26
CA PRO A 33 3.46 11.60 6.86
C PRO A 33 2.39 12.24 5.97
N ASP A 34 2.80 12.83 4.84
CA ASP A 34 1.88 13.23 3.78
C ASP A 34 1.43 12.03 2.92
N ILE A 35 2.34 11.05 2.76
CA ILE A 35 2.16 9.84 1.96
C ILE A 35 2.65 8.64 2.78
N PHE A 36 1.80 7.61 2.89
CA PHE A 36 2.08 6.36 3.57
C PHE A 36 1.97 5.22 2.56
N VAL A 37 3.08 4.56 2.26
CA VAL A 37 3.15 3.49 1.24
C VAL A 37 3.32 2.14 1.91
N SER A 38 2.56 1.14 1.47
CA SER A 38 2.70 -0.26 1.89
C SER A 38 2.75 -1.22 0.70
N GLY A 39 3.50 -2.31 0.85
CA GLY A 39 3.49 -3.44 -0.08
C GLY A 39 3.02 -4.72 0.61
N HIS A 40 3.70 -5.83 0.33
CA HIS A 40 3.55 -7.15 0.94
C HIS A 40 2.24 -7.90 0.64
N THR A 41 1.09 -7.22 0.62
CA THR A 41 -0.22 -7.83 0.30
C THR A 41 -0.44 -8.06 -1.19
N HIS A 42 0.42 -7.45 -2.02
CA HIS A 42 0.35 -7.49 -3.48
C HIS A 42 -1.00 -7.00 -4.03
N LYS A 43 -1.63 -6.05 -3.32
CA LYS A 43 -2.87 -5.40 -3.72
C LYS A 43 -2.62 -3.93 -4.00
N SER A 44 -3.07 -3.46 -5.15
CA SER A 44 -2.95 -2.06 -5.53
C SER A 44 -4.17 -1.27 -5.04
N GLY A 45 -3.94 -0.10 -4.46
CA GLY A 45 -5.03 0.75 -3.99
C GLY A 45 -4.54 2.08 -3.45
N ALA A 46 -5.39 3.10 -3.50
CA ALA A 46 -5.11 4.41 -2.96
C ALA A 46 -6.32 4.93 -2.19
N ALA A 47 -6.09 5.46 -1.00
CA ALA A 47 -7.14 6.05 -0.18
C ALA A 47 -6.57 7.21 0.64
N TYR A 48 -7.43 8.13 1.06
CA TYR A 48 -7.06 9.19 1.99
C TYR A 48 -7.50 8.83 3.41
N PHE A 49 -6.62 9.05 4.38
CA PHE A 49 -6.93 8.94 5.81
C PHE A 49 -6.45 10.22 6.51
N ASN A 50 -7.39 11.08 6.92
CA ASN A 50 -7.09 12.38 7.55
C ASN A 50 -6.03 13.18 6.76
N ASN A 51 -6.26 13.36 5.46
CA ASN A 51 -5.36 14.04 4.50
C ASN A 51 -4.00 13.36 4.23
N VAL A 52 -3.72 12.21 4.85
CA VAL A 52 -2.58 11.36 4.50
C VAL A 52 -2.98 10.47 3.32
N LEU A 53 -2.19 10.49 2.24
CA LEU A 53 -2.37 9.55 1.14
C LEU A 53 -1.85 8.16 1.57
N ALA A 54 -2.73 7.19 1.76
CA ALA A 54 -2.40 5.80 1.98
C ALA A 54 -2.39 5.04 0.65
N LEU A 55 -1.23 4.51 0.27
CA LEU A 55 -0.99 3.86 -1.01
C LEU A 55 -0.53 2.41 -0.81
N SER A 56 -1.24 1.46 -1.40
CA SER A 56 -0.84 0.06 -1.48
C SER A 56 -0.34 -0.23 -2.89
N VAL A 57 0.82 -0.87 -3.01
CA VAL A 57 1.41 -1.22 -4.30
C VAL A 57 1.14 -2.68 -4.67
N SER A 58 1.03 -2.92 -5.98
CA SER A 58 0.92 -4.26 -6.56
C SER A 58 2.25 -5.04 -6.46
N SER A 59 2.30 -6.23 -7.05
CA SER A 59 3.56 -6.95 -7.26
C SER A 59 3.91 -7.11 -8.74
N TRP A 60 5.18 -7.37 -9.02
CA TRP A 60 5.67 -7.87 -10.32
C TRP A 60 5.92 -9.39 -10.29
N GLU A 61 5.70 -10.02 -9.14
CA GLU A 61 5.71 -11.47 -8.97
C GLU A 61 4.37 -12.06 -9.41
N GLY A 62 4.42 -13.18 -10.13
CA GLY A 62 3.23 -13.97 -10.47
C GLY A 62 2.61 -14.65 -9.23
N LEU A 63 1.42 -15.23 -9.39
CA LEU A 63 0.76 -15.95 -8.31
C LEU A 63 1.64 -17.11 -7.80
N THR A 64 1.95 -17.11 -6.51
CA THR A 64 2.74 -18.18 -5.88
C THR A 64 1.84 -19.27 -5.29
N PRO A 65 2.31 -20.52 -5.14
CA PRO A 65 1.56 -21.58 -4.47
C PRO A 65 1.17 -21.23 -3.02
N TYR A 66 2.00 -20.43 -2.34
CA TYR A 66 1.66 -19.91 -1.02
C TYR A 66 0.45 -18.97 -1.10
N GLN A 67 0.49 -17.98 -2.01
CA GLN A 67 -0.63 -17.06 -2.19
C GLN A 67 -1.91 -17.81 -2.56
N GLU A 68 -1.84 -18.76 -3.50
CA GLU A 68 -2.98 -19.59 -3.89
C GLU A 68 -3.54 -20.39 -2.71
N LYS A 69 -2.68 -21.06 -1.93
CA LYS A 69 -3.07 -21.84 -0.74
C LYS A 69 -3.83 -21.00 0.30
N PHE A 70 -3.46 -19.72 0.45
CA PHE A 70 -4.13 -18.79 1.38
C PHE A 70 -5.26 -17.99 0.73
N GLY A 71 -5.64 -18.30 -0.52
CA GLY A 71 -6.73 -17.64 -1.22
C GLY A 71 -6.44 -16.19 -1.63
N ASN A 72 -5.17 -15.78 -1.63
CA ASN A 72 -4.77 -14.44 -2.06
C ASN A 72 -4.94 -14.31 -3.58
N LYS A 73 -5.51 -13.18 -3.99
CA LYS A 73 -5.66 -12.79 -5.40
C LYS A 73 -4.83 -11.52 -5.65
N PRO A 74 -3.52 -11.60 -5.91
CA PRO A 74 -2.68 -10.42 -6.12
C PRO A 74 -3.14 -9.60 -7.33
N ASP A 75 -2.80 -8.31 -7.31
CA ASP A 75 -2.75 -7.47 -8.49
C ASP A 75 -1.32 -7.50 -9.04
N HIS A 76 -1.18 -7.80 -10.32
CA HIS A 76 0.10 -7.85 -10.99
C HIS A 76 0.34 -6.60 -11.83
N CYS A 77 1.60 -6.17 -11.94
CA CYS A 77 2.04 -5.20 -12.94
C CYS A 77 1.30 -3.84 -12.89
N LYS A 78 0.86 -3.37 -11.72
CA LYS A 78 0.16 -2.09 -11.54
C LYS A 78 1.04 -1.09 -10.79
N VAL A 79 1.32 0.05 -11.42
CA VAL A 79 2.18 1.11 -10.87
C VAL A 79 1.36 2.34 -10.50
N PRO A 80 1.23 2.67 -9.20
CA PRO A 80 0.64 3.93 -8.80
C PRO A 80 1.60 5.10 -9.05
N MET A 81 1.11 6.09 -9.79
CA MET A 81 1.79 7.34 -10.09
C MET A 81 1.08 8.49 -9.38
N PHE A 82 1.81 9.23 -8.54
CA PHE A 82 1.29 10.37 -7.78
C PHE A 82 1.92 11.67 -8.26
N ASN A 83 1.10 12.66 -8.60
CA ASN A 83 1.57 13.98 -8.98
C ASN A 83 1.72 14.86 -7.73
N LEU A 84 2.95 15.27 -7.41
CA LEU A 84 3.25 16.08 -6.22
C LEU A 84 2.63 17.50 -6.26
N LYS A 85 2.36 18.05 -7.44
CA LYS A 85 1.78 19.40 -7.60
C LYS A 85 0.25 19.37 -7.53
N THR A 86 -0.39 18.44 -8.23
CA THR A 86 -1.86 18.38 -8.33
C THR A 86 -2.50 17.41 -7.34
N ARG A 87 -1.71 16.56 -6.69
CA ARG A 87 -2.14 15.43 -5.85
C ARG A 87 -3.01 14.40 -6.58
N GLN A 88 -3.02 14.43 -7.91
CA GLN A 88 -3.71 13.42 -8.71
C GLN A 88 -2.96 12.09 -8.65
N ILE A 89 -3.72 11.00 -8.61
CA ILE A 89 -3.23 9.63 -8.59
C ILE A 89 -3.70 8.94 -9.87
N LYS A 90 -2.81 8.19 -10.51
CA LYS A 90 -3.13 7.29 -11.62
C LYS A 90 -2.53 5.92 -11.33
N ILE A 91 -3.24 4.85 -11.70
CA ILE A 91 -2.67 3.50 -11.66
C ILE A 91 -2.40 3.10 -13.11
N LEU A 92 -1.13 2.90 -13.44
CA LEU A 92 -0.70 2.38 -14.72
C LEU A 92 -0.78 0.86 -14.66
N ASP A 93 -1.46 0.24 -15.63
CA ASP A 93 -1.64 -1.21 -15.71
C ASP A 93 -0.81 -1.77 -16.87
N PHE A 94 0.15 -2.62 -16.55
CA PHE A 94 1.04 -3.29 -17.52
C PHE A 94 0.71 -4.77 -17.69
N GLU A 95 -0.38 -5.28 -17.08
CA GLU A 95 -0.75 -6.70 -17.14
C GLU A 95 -1.38 -7.08 -18.48
N THR A 96 -2.20 -6.20 -19.06
CA THR A 96 -3.05 -6.56 -20.22
C THR A 96 -2.52 -6.13 -21.59
N GLY A 97 -1.32 -5.54 -21.68
CA GLY A 97 -0.68 -5.17 -22.96
C GLY A 97 -1.45 -4.14 -23.83
N GLN A 98 -2.62 -3.71 -23.38
CA GLN A 98 -3.35 -2.55 -23.89
C GLN A 98 -3.06 -1.41 -22.91
N ASP A 99 -2.65 -0.25 -23.42
CA ASP A 99 -2.35 0.96 -22.64
C ASP A 99 -3.59 1.49 -21.89
N GLY A 100 -4.08 0.73 -20.92
CA GLY A 100 -5.26 0.99 -20.13
C GLY A 100 -4.89 1.84 -18.93
N ILE A 101 -4.65 3.13 -19.16
CA ILE A 101 -4.56 4.11 -18.07
C ILE A 101 -5.95 4.22 -17.42
N LYS A 102 -6.20 3.39 -16.40
CA LYS A 102 -7.43 3.51 -15.59
C LYS A 102 -7.22 4.61 -14.55
N LEU A 103 -7.95 5.71 -14.74
CA LEU A 103 -8.10 6.74 -13.72
C LEU A 103 -9.00 6.17 -12.62
N SER A 104 -8.44 5.89 -11.44
CA SER A 104 -9.26 5.62 -10.26
C SER A 104 -9.86 6.95 -9.76
N SER A 105 -10.89 7.44 -10.44
CA SER A 105 -11.73 8.55 -9.97
C SER A 105 -12.97 8.07 -9.20
N GLU A 106 -13.19 6.77 -9.09
CA GLU A 106 -14.38 6.20 -8.46
C GLU A 106 -13.99 5.22 -7.36
N GLU A 107 -13.68 5.75 -6.17
CA GLU A 107 -13.88 5.08 -4.86
C GLU A 107 -13.50 6.00 -3.68
N LEU A 108 -13.67 7.31 -3.83
CA LEU A 108 -13.64 8.25 -2.69
C LEU A 108 -15.08 8.52 -2.26
N LYS A 109 -15.63 7.61 -1.45
CA LYS A 109 -16.69 7.91 -0.49
C LYS A 109 -16.09 7.94 0.91
#